data_AF-A0A959X5V3-F1
#
_entry.id   AF-A0A959X5V3-F1
#
_cell.length_a   1.000
_cell.length_b   1.000
_cell.length_c   1.000
_cell.angle_alpha   90.00
_cell.angle_beta   90.00
_cell.angle_gamma   90.00
#
_symmetry.space_group_name_H-M   'P 1'
#
loop_
_entity.id
_entity.type
_entity.pdbx_description
1 polymer ?
#
loop_
_entity_poly.entity_id
_entity_poly.type
_entity_poly.pdbx_seq_one_letter_code
_entity_poly.pdbx_strand_id
1 'polypeptide(L)'
;MPNLQGRHERITPVAKRQDIDRRGLLFGFGSYFLWGLFPLYFRLLSRSSAFEIVAYRIVCSLVFCVLAITVTRHWRGVKYVLANRRAVVVLAGAGLLVSANWTLYVWGVNNGHAIDASLGYFINPLMSAALGVIVLGERMRRAQWVAFGVSTVAVIVLIV
;
A
#
# COMPACT_ATOMS: atom_id res chain seq x y z
N MET A 1 13.46 -45.59 -42.91
CA MET A 1 14.45 -44.62 -42.42
C MET A 1 13.70 -43.49 -41.69
N PRO A 2 13.92 -43.26 -40.39
CA PRO A 2 13.23 -42.22 -39.63
C PRO A 2 13.94 -40.87 -39.84
N ASN A 3 13.24 -39.87 -40.38
CA ASN A 3 13.82 -38.53 -40.53
C ASN A 3 13.49 -37.67 -39.30
N LEU A 4 14.54 -37.41 -38.53
CA LEU A 4 14.62 -36.51 -37.40
C LEU A 4 14.84 -35.09 -37.93
N GLN A 5 13.80 -34.29 -38.14
CA GLN A 5 14.00 -32.86 -38.42
C GLN A 5 12.77 -32.04 -38.08
N GLY A 6 12.98 -31.04 -37.22
CA GLY A 6 11.97 -30.05 -36.85
C GLY A 6 11.70 -29.97 -35.34
N ARG A 7 12.75 -29.87 -34.53
CA ARG A 7 12.62 -29.27 -33.19
C ARG A 7 11.91 -27.94 -33.35
N HIS A 8 10.65 -27.87 -32.94
CA HIS A 8 9.96 -26.62 -32.69
C HIS A 8 10.75 -25.87 -31.60
N GLU A 9 11.62 -24.97 -32.05
CA GLU A 9 12.16 -23.90 -31.22
C GLU A 9 10.97 -23.10 -30.71
N ARG A 10 10.52 -23.43 -29.49
CA ARG A 10 9.60 -22.60 -28.73
C ARG A 10 10.31 -21.28 -28.48
N ILE A 11 10.03 -20.31 -29.34
CA ILE A 11 10.37 -18.92 -29.15
C ILE A 11 9.71 -18.53 -27.82
N THR A 12 10.50 -18.51 -26.75
CA THR A 12 10.09 -17.95 -25.47
C THR A 12 9.72 -16.50 -25.73
N PRO A 13 8.52 -16.03 -25.35
CA PRO A 13 8.18 -14.64 -25.52
C PRO A 13 9.15 -13.82 -24.67
N VAL A 14 10.04 -13.08 -25.32
CA VAL A 14 10.91 -12.10 -24.67
C VAL A 14 9.97 -11.14 -23.95
N ALA A 15 10.04 -11.11 -22.61
CA ALA A 15 9.20 -10.26 -21.78
C ALA A 15 9.28 -8.82 -22.31
N LYS A 16 8.14 -8.30 -22.77
CA LYS A 16 8.05 -6.94 -23.32
C LYS A 16 8.54 -5.97 -22.25
N ARG A 17 9.63 -5.25 -22.54
CA ARG A 17 10.14 -4.19 -21.68
C ARG A 17 8.97 -3.22 -21.45
N GLN A 18 8.49 -3.13 -20.22
CA GLN A 18 7.47 -2.15 -19.86
C GLN A 18 8.16 -0.79 -19.89
N ASP A 19 8.05 -0.09 -21.02
CA ASP A 19 8.46 1.30 -21.10
C ASP A 19 7.62 2.10 -20.10
N ILE A 20 8.29 2.94 -19.33
CA ILE A 20 7.64 3.76 -18.29
C ILE A 20 6.62 4.67 -18.99
N ASP A 21 5.33 4.37 -18.82
CA ASP A 21 4.26 5.20 -19.34
C ASP A 21 4.30 6.56 -18.63
N ARG A 22 4.59 7.62 -19.39
CA ARG A 22 4.65 9.01 -18.88
C ARG A 22 3.35 9.41 -18.17
N ARG A 23 2.20 8.87 -18.59
CA ARG A 23 0.91 9.10 -17.92
C ARG A 23 0.86 8.41 -16.57
N GLY A 24 1.35 7.17 -16.49
CA GLY A 24 1.52 6.46 -15.22
C GLY A 24 2.43 7.21 -14.25
N LEU A 25 3.53 7.79 -14.76
CA LEU A 25 4.43 8.61 -13.95
C LEU A 25 3.73 9.88 -13.41
N LEU A 26 2.96 10.56 -14.25
CA LEU A 26 2.19 11.75 -13.85
C LEU A 26 1.12 11.41 -12.80
N PHE A 27 0.38 10.31 -12.97
CA PHE A 27 -0.59 9.85 -11.98
C PHE A 27 0.07 9.44 -10.67
N GLY A 28 1.21 8.75 -10.74
CA GLY A 28 2.02 8.41 -9.57
C GLY A 28 2.45 9.66 -8.82
N PHE A 29 3.08 10.61 -9.51
CA PHE A 29 3.52 11.86 -8.91
C PHE A 29 2.36 12.65 -8.28
N GLY A 30 1.25 12.82 -9.01
CA GLY A 30 0.07 13.51 -8.50
C GLY A 30 -0.53 12.83 -7.26
N SER A 31 -0.56 11.49 -7.25
CA SER A 31 -1.07 10.74 -6.10
C SER A 31 -0.20 10.93 -4.85
N TYR A 32 1.12 10.83 -4.96
CA TYR A 32 2.05 11.05 -3.84
C TYR A 32 2.07 12.50 -3.38
N PHE A 33 1.97 13.45 -4.31
CA PHE A 33 1.87 14.87 -3.99
C PHE A 33 0.60 15.18 -3.19
N LEU A 34 -0.56 14.70 -3.67
CA LEU A 34 -1.82 14.82 -2.93
C LEU A 34 -1.73 14.15 -1.57
N TRP A 35 -1.14 12.95 -1.51
CA TRP A 35 -0.95 12.22 -0.26
C TRP A 35 -0.11 13.00 0.76
N GLY A 36 0.98 13.65 0.33
CA GLY A 36 1.82 14.49 1.18
C GLY A 36 1.12 15.75 1.72
N LEU A 37 0.04 16.21 1.09
CA LEU A 37 -0.76 17.34 1.56
C LEU A 37 -1.82 16.96 2.61
N PHE A 38 -2.11 15.67 2.81
CA PHE A 38 -3.13 15.22 3.77
C PHE A 38 -2.91 15.70 5.20
N PRO A 39 -1.68 15.70 5.77
CA PRO A 39 -1.45 16.21 7.11
C PRO A 39 -1.91 17.67 7.28
N LEU A 40 -1.72 18.49 6.24
CA LEU A 40 -2.14 19.89 6.25
C LEU A 40 -3.68 19.99 6.27
N TYR A 41 -4.35 19.16 5.48
CA TYR A 41 -5.81 19.04 5.49
C TYR A 41 -6.34 18.63 6.87
N PHE A 42 -5.75 17.62 7.52
CA PHE A 42 -6.19 17.20 8.85
C PHE A 42 -5.95 18.27 9.92
N ARG A 43 -4.86 19.03 9.81
CA ARG A 43 -4.59 20.17 10.69
C ARG A 43 -5.67 21.26 10.59
N LEU A 44 -6.20 21.51 9.39
CA LEU A 44 -7.33 22.41 9.15
C LEU A 44 -8.64 21.85 9.78
N LEU A 45 -8.78 20.53 9.83
CA LEU A 45 -9.88 19.81 10.47
C LEU A 45 -9.61 19.48 11.95
N SER A 46 -8.64 20.12 12.61
CA SER A 46 -8.27 19.83 14.00
C SER A 46 -9.42 19.98 15.02
N ARG A 47 -10.49 20.69 14.65
CA ARG A 47 -11.74 20.77 15.45
C ARG A 47 -12.57 19.48 15.44
N SER A 48 -12.42 18.63 14.42
CA SER A 48 -13.11 17.34 14.31
C SER A 48 -12.25 16.22 14.90
N SER A 49 -12.89 15.27 15.56
CA SER A 49 -12.19 14.12 16.13
C SER A 49 -11.63 13.23 15.03
N ALA A 50 -10.51 12.55 15.31
CA ALA A 50 -9.90 11.60 14.38
C ALA A 50 -10.88 10.48 13.97
N PHE A 51 -11.75 10.05 14.90
CA PHE A 51 -12.80 9.08 14.64
C PHE A 51 -13.82 9.58 13.62
N GLU A 52 -14.30 10.83 13.74
CA GLU A 52 -15.25 11.40 12.77
C GLU A 52 -14.65 11.50 11.37
N ILE A 53 -13.39 11.94 11.26
CA ILE A 53 -12.69 12.06 9.99
C ILE A 53 -12.54 10.68 9.32
N VAL A 54 -12.12 9.67 10.08
CA VAL A 54 -11.95 8.31 9.54
C VAL A 54 -13.31 7.67 9.23
N ALA A 55 -14.32 7.84 10.08
CA ALA A 55 -15.67 7.33 9.83
C ALA A 55 -16.26 7.92 8.54
N TYR A 56 -16.14 9.23 8.33
CA TYR A 56 -16.57 9.88 7.10
C TYR A 56 -15.84 9.31 5.88
N ARG A 57 -14.52 9.13 5.97
CA ARG A 57 -13.73 8.49 4.89
C ARG A 57 -14.16 7.07 4.59
N ILE A 58 -14.49 6.27 5.61
CA ILE A 58 -15.00 4.90 5.44
C ILE A 58 -16.34 4.93 4.70
N VAL A 59 -17.27 5.80 5.10
CA VAL A 59 -18.57 5.94 4.42
C VAL A 59 -18.40 6.40 2.98
N CYS A 60 -17.57 7.42 2.73
CA CYS A 60 -17.28 7.89 1.37
C CYS A 60 -16.63 6.80 0.50
N SER A 61 -15.69 6.04 1.06
CA SER A 61 -15.05 4.93 0.35
C SER A 61 -16.04 3.81 0.05
N LEU A 62 -16.93 3.51 0.98
CA LEU A 62 -18.00 2.52 0.79
C LEU A 62 -18.95 2.96 -0.34
N VAL A 63 -19.41 4.22 -0.32
CA VAL A 63 -20.27 4.78 -1.37
C VAL A 63 -19.57 4.72 -2.73
N PHE A 64 -18.31 5.16 -2.80
CA PHE A 64 -17.52 5.10 -4.03
C PHE A 64 -17.36 3.66 -4.55
N CYS A 65 -17.00 2.72 -3.68
CA CYS A 65 -16.87 1.31 -4.04
C CYS A 65 -18.18 0.71 -4.54
N VAL A 66 -19.31 1.00 -3.88
CA VAL A 66 -20.64 0.55 -4.30
C VAL A 66 -20.99 1.09 -5.68
N LEU A 67 -20.76 2.39 -5.93
CA LEU A 67 -20.97 3.00 -7.24
C LEU A 67 -20.08 2.36 -8.31
N ALA A 68 -18.79 2.18 -8.03
CA ALA A 68 -17.85 1.56 -8.97
C ALA A 68 -18.26 0.12 -9.30
N ILE A 69 -18.67 -0.68 -8.32
CA ILE A 69 -19.15 -2.06 -8.52
C ILE A 69 -20.46 -2.07 -9.31
N THR A 70 -21.33 -1.09 -9.09
CA THR A 70 -22.58 -0.94 -9.84
C THR A 70 -22.31 -0.66 -11.31
N VAL A 71 -21.42 0.30 -11.61
CA VAL A 71 -21.04 0.67 -12.98
C VAL A 71 -20.33 -0.48 -13.69
N THR A 72 -19.41 -1.17 -13.00
CA THR A 72 -18.68 -2.33 -13.53
C THR A 72 -19.49 -3.64 -13.51
N ARG A 73 -20.70 -3.62 -12.92
CA ARG A 73 -21.63 -4.76 -12.76
C ARG A 73 -21.04 -6.00 -12.11
N HIS A 74 -20.04 -5.85 -11.25
CA HIS A 74 -19.28 -6.95 -10.64
C HIS A 74 -19.90 -7.52 -9.35
N TRP A 75 -21.20 -7.36 -9.14
CA TRP A 75 -21.93 -7.80 -7.94
C TRP A 75 -21.83 -9.31 -7.65
N ARG A 76 -21.64 -10.16 -8.67
CA ARG A 76 -21.47 -11.60 -8.49
C ARG A 76 -20.21 -11.93 -7.68
N GLY A 77 -19.12 -11.21 -7.92
CA GLY A 77 -17.87 -11.37 -7.17
C GLY A 77 -18.04 -10.97 -5.69
N VAL A 78 -18.76 -9.88 -5.43
CA VAL A 78 -19.05 -9.43 -4.06
C VAL A 78 -19.86 -10.49 -3.30
N LYS A 79 -20.92 -11.04 -3.92
CA LYS A 79 -21.72 -12.11 -3.31
C LYS A 79 -20.89 -13.37 -3.03
N TYR A 80 -19.99 -13.73 -3.94
CA TYR A 80 -19.09 -14.87 -3.76
C TYR A 80 -18.16 -14.70 -2.55
N VAL A 81 -17.56 -13.51 -2.38
CA VAL A 81 -16.69 -13.21 -1.23
C VAL A 81 -17.49 -13.20 0.07
N LEU A 82 -18.69 -12.59 0.07
CA LEU A 82 -19.57 -12.54 1.24
C LEU A 82 -20.05 -13.93 1.68
N ALA A 83 -20.24 -14.86 0.75
CA ALA A 83 -20.58 -16.25 1.07
C ALA A 83 -19.42 -17.01 1.75
N ASN A 84 -18.18 -16.56 1.56
CA ASN A 84 -17.01 -17.17 2.17
C ASN A 84 -16.72 -16.55 3.56
N ARG A 85 -17.20 -17.20 4.62
CA ARG A 85 -17.02 -16.75 6.01
C ARG A 85 -15.56 -16.44 6.37
N ARG A 86 -14.60 -17.25 5.90
CA ARG A 86 -13.18 -17.02 6.16
C ARG A 86 -12.69 -15.74 5.49
N ALA A 87 -13.07 -15.52 4.24
CA ALA A 87 -12.73 -14.28 3.52
C ALA A 87 -13.31 -13.06 4.24
N VAL A 88 -14.57 -13.12 4.66
CA VAL A 88 -15.22 -12.03 5.41
C VAL A 88 -14.49 -11.73 6.72
N VAL A 89 -14.16 -12.76 7.52
CA VAL A 89 -13.46 -12.55 8.79
C VAL A 89 -12.07 -11.96 8.57
N VAL A 90 -11.32 -12.44 7.59
CA VAL A 90 -9.98 -11.91 7.27
C VAL A 90 -10.08 -10.47 6.77
N LEU A 91 -11.03 -10.16 5.89
CA LEU A 91 -11.24 -8.80 5.38
C LEU A 91 -11.75 -7.85 6.47
N ALA A 92 -12.61 -8.31 7.37
CA ALA A 92 -13.06 -7.53 8.52
C ALA A 92 -11.89 -7.23 9.47
N GLY A 93 -11.06 -8.24 9.78
CA GLY A 93 -9.85 -8.07 10.57
C GLY A 93 -8.87 -7.08 9.93
N ALA A 94 -8.62 -7.22 8.62
CA ALA A 94 -7.78 -6.29 7.87
C ALA A 94 -8.36 -4.86 7.87
N GLY A 95 -9.67 -4.72 7.67
CA GLY A 95 -10.38 -3.44 7.71
C GLY A 95 -10.28 -2.77 9.08
N LEU A 96 -10.42 -3.53 10.18
CA LEU A 96 -10.23 -3.02 11.54
C LEU A 96 -8.77 -2.57 11.76
N LEU A 97 -7.80 -3.36 11.32
CA LEU A 97 -6.38 -3.01 11.45
C LEU A 97 -6.04 -1.72 10.68
N VAL A 98 -6.54 -1.61 9.45
CA VAL A 98 -6.36 -0.41 8.62
C VAL A 98 -7.08 0.79 9.23
N SER A 99 -8.27 0.61 9.80
CA SER A 99 -9.03 1.68 10.45
C SER A 99 -8.32 2.17 11.71
N ALA A 100 -7.82 1.26 12.54
CA ALA A 100 -7.01 1.59 13.70
C ALA A 100 -5.73 2.34 13.29
N ASN A 101 -5.02 1.85 12.27
CA ASN A 101 -3.83 2.50 11.74
C ASN A 101 -4.12 3.94 11.26
N TRP A 102 -5.17 4.14 10.47
CA TRP A 102 -5.55 5.46 9.99
C TRP A 102 -6.01 6.39 11.11
N THR A 103 -6.72 5.86 12.10
CA THR A 103 -7.17 6.65 13.25
C THR A 103 -6.00 7.13 14.07
N LEU A 104 -5.01 6.26 14.32
CA LEU A 104 -3.79 6.61 15.04
C LEU A 104 -2.98 7.68 14.29
N TYR A 105 -2.92 7.57 12.96
CA TYR A 105 -2.27 8.56 12.12
C TYR A 105 -2.96 9.94 12.20
N VAL A 106 -4.28 10.01 11.96
CA VAL A 106 -5.03 11.26 12.01
C VAL A 106 -4.97 11.87 13.41
N TRP A 107 -5.07 11.03 14.45
CA TRP A 107 -4.91 11.46 15.83
C TRP A 107 -3.52 12.06 16.08
N GLY A 108 -2.45 11.39 15.63
CA GLY A 108 -1.08 11.89 15.77
C GLY A 108 -0.90 13.25 15.09
N VAL A 109 -1.36 13.39 13.85
CA VAL A 109 -1.30 14.66 13.11
C VAL A 109 -2.11 15.77 13.80
N ASN A 110 -3.34 15.49 14.24
CA ASN A 110 -4.19 16.48 14.91
C ASN A 110 -3.62 16.94 16.25
N ASN A 111 -2.87 16.09 16.96
CA ASN A 111 -2.22 16.41 18.22
C ASN A 111 -0.79 16.96 18.05
N GLY A 112 -0.38 17.35 16.83
CA GLY A 112 0.93 17.94 16.57
C GLY A 112 2.09 16.95 16.39
N HIS A 113 1.84 15.65 16.54
CA HIS A 113 2.81 14.56 16.34
C HIS A 113 2.89 14.13 14.86
N ALA A 114 2.82 15.10 13.94
CA ALA A 114 2.86 14.81 12.50
C ALA A 114 4.24 14.31 12.05
N ILE A 115 5.31 14.79 12.70
CA ILE A 115 6.69 14.33 12.46
C ILE A 115 6.85 12.89 12.92
N ASP A 116 6.38 12.55 14.13
CA ASP A 116 6.43 11.17 14.68
C ASP A 116 5.62 10.19 13.84
N ALA A 117 4.45 10.62 13.37
CA ALA A 117 3.64 9.83 12.44
C ALA A 117 4.40 9.55 11.13
N SER A 118 5.08 10.57 10.58
CA SER A 118 5.88 10.45 9.34
C SER A 118 7.11 9.57 9.54
N LEU A 119 7.76 9.66 10.71
CA LEU A 119 8.84 8.77 11.15
C LEU A 119 8.41 7.30 11.12
N GLY A 120 7.23 7.00 11.66
CA GLY A 120 6.66 5.66 11.58
C GLY A 120 6.53 5.13 10.14
N TYR A 121 6.17 6.00 9.19
CA TYR A 121 6.13 5.61 7.77
C TYR A 121 7.52 5.40 7.16
N PHE A 122 8.54 6.15 7.56
CA PHE A 122 9.92 5.91 7.12
C PHE A 122 10.52 4.62 7.72
N ILE A 123 10.07 4.20 8.90
CA ILE A 123 10.45 2.94 9.52
C ILE A 123 9.78 1.73 8.83
N ASN A 124 8.60 1.90 8.24
CA ASN A 124 7.81 0.79 7.70
C ASN A 124 8.54 -0.06 6.63
N PRO A 125 9.27 0.51 5.65
CA PRO A 125 10.10 -0.27 4.73
C PRO A 125 11.20 -1.08 5.42
N LEU A 126 11.83 -0.53 6.46
CA LEU A 126 12.85 -1.25 7.24
C LEU A 126 12.24 -2.44 7.97
N MET A 127 11.08 -2.24 8.60
CA MET A 127 10.34 -3.32 9.27
C MET A 127 9.87 -4.39 8.28
N SER A 128 9.32 -3.98 7.14
CA SER A 128 8.87 -4.90 6.10
C SER A 128 10.02 -5.71 5.51
N ALA A 129 11.16 -5.07 5.25
CA ALA A 129 12.38 -5.72 4.78
C ALA A 129 12.96 -6.68 5.84
N ALA A 130 13.00 -6.27 7.11
CA ALA A 130 13.45 -7.12 8.21
C ALA A 130 12.55 -8.35 8.38
N LEU A 131 11.23 -8.18 8.32
CA LEU A 131 10.28 -9.29 8.35
C LEU A 131 10.45 -10.23 7.14
N GLY A 132 10.74 -9.69 5.94
CA GLY A 132 11.06 -10.51 4.76
C GLY A 132 12.28 -11.41 4.99
N VAL A 133 13.35 -10.88 5.60
CA VAL A 133 14.55 -11.67 5.91
C VAL A 133 14.29 -12.69 7.03
N ILE A 134 13.64 -12.26 8.12
CA ILE A 134 13.48 -13.09 9.33
C ILE A 134 12.40 -14.16 9.15
N VAL A 135 11.24 -13.79 8.59
CA VAL A 135 10.07 -14.67 8.49
C VAL A 135 10.08 -15.47 7.20
N LEU A 136 10.40 -14.84 6.06
CA LEU A 136 10.43 -15.52 4.76
C LEU A 136 11.80 -16.07 4.39
N GLY A 137 12.87 -15.75 5.14
CA GLY A 137 14.22 -16.22 4.86
C GLY A 137 14.83 -15.58 3.62
N GLU A 138 14.34 -14.43 3.18
CA GLU A 138 14.81 -13.77 1.95
C GLU A 138 16.28 -13.35 2.08
N ARG A 139 17.09 -13.73 1.08
CA ARG A 139 18.51 -13.36 1.04
C ARG A 139 18.68 -12.01 0.34
N MET A 140 18.98 -10.97 1.11
CA MET A 140 19.31 -9.66 0.56
C MET A 140 20.70 -9.65 -0.08
N ARG A 141 20.79 -9.04 -1.27
CA ARG A 141 22.07 -8.76 -1.93
C ARG A 141 22.85 -7.72 -1.12
N ARG A 142 24.18 -7.73 -1.25
CA ARG A 142 25.07 -6.79 -0.53
C ARG A 142 24.66 -5.32 -0.71
N ALA A 143 24.25 -4.91 -1.90
CA ALA A 143 23.76 -3.55 -2.15
C ALA A 143 22.46 -3.21 -1.39
N GLN A 144 21.56 -4.19 -1.19
CA GLN A 144 20.34 -4.00 -0.41
C GLN A 144 20.66 -3.84 1.08
N TRP A 145 21.65 -4.59 1.60
CA TRP A 145 22.14 -4.40 2.96
C TRP A 145 22.75 -3.02 3.19
N VAL A 146 23.51 -2.50 2.22
CA VAL A 146 24.05 -1.14 2.28
C VAL A 146 22.90 -0.11 2.28
N ALA A 147 21.94 -0.24 1.36
CA ALA A 147 20.79 0.65 1.31
C ALA A 147 19.95 0.59 2.61
N PHE A 148 19.76 -0.60 3.17
CA PHE A 148 19.08 -0.78 4.45
C PHE A 148 19.84 -0.09 5.60
N GLY A 149 21.16 -0.22 5.65
CA GLY A 149 22.01 0.46 6.62
C GLY A 149 21.92 1.98 6.51
N VAL A 150 22.01 2.53 5.29
CA VAL A 150 21.85 3.96 5.02
C VAL A 150 20.47 4.46 5.48
N SER A 151 19.39 3.76 5.12
CA SER A 151 18.04 4.09 5.56
C SER A 151 17.88 4.03 7.07
N THR A 152 18.51 3.06 7.74
CA THR A 152 18.50 2.93 9.21
C THR A 152 19.19 4.13 9.87
N VAL A 153 20.37 4.52 9.37
CA VAL A 153 21.09 5.71 9.87
C VAL A 153 20.26 6.98 9.66
N ALA A 154 19.66 7.14 8.47
CA ALA A 154 18.80 8.30 8.19
C ALA A 154 17.63 8.40 9.16
N VAL A 155 16.98 7.28 9.50
CA VAL A 155 15.92 7.23 10.50
C VAL A 155 16.45 7.60 11.89
N ILE A 156 17.59 7.07 12.32
CA ILE A 156 18.19 7.43 13.62
C ILE A 156 18.49 8.93 13.70
N VAL A 157 19.06 9.51 12.65
CA VAL A 157 19.33 10.96 12.58
C VAL A 157 18.05 11.78 12.62
N LEU A 158 16.95 11.29 12.06
CA LEU A 158 15.66 12.00 12.11
C LEU A 158 14.95 11.88 13.47
N ILE A 159 15.35 10.91 14.29
CA ILE A 159 14.80 10.68 15.64
C ILE A 159 15.52 11.53 16.71
N VAL A 160 16.82 11.78 16.54
CA VAL A 160 17.70 12.51 17.50
C VAL A 160 17.71 14.01 17.23
#